data_AF-A0AAT9S544-F1
#
_entry.id   AF-A0AAT9S544-F1
#
_cell.length_a   1.000
_cell.length_b   1.000
_cell.length_c   1.000
_cell.angle_alpha   90.00
_cell.angle_beta   90.00
_cell.angle_gamma   90.00
#
_symmetry.space_group_name_H-M   'P 1'
#
loop_
_entity.id
_entity.type
_entity.pdbx_description
1 polymer ?
#
loop_
_entity_poly.entity_id
_entity_poly.type
_entity_poly.pdbx_seq_one_letter_code
_entity_poly.pdbx_strand_id
1 'polypeptide(L)'
;MSTEPLRSLRYVDDITRDDVLTLEAFIYSQLRPVQDAAGETGDTFCALRSLEILVCDSAGLLLALLDRSGRGQEERSTMLREWNRLWTTASWWNYRDGYDTDRWNRLDHVDAAAEASHHAEIARAQAGTGEAQ
;
A
#
# COMPACT_ATOMS: atom_id res chain seq x y z
N MET A 1 27.44 13.01 5.49
CA MET A 1 26.31 12.07 5.34
C MET A 1 25.05 12.90 5.42
N SER A 2 24.48 13.26 4.28
CA SER A 2 23.26 14.05 4.23
C SER A 2 22.08 13.13 4.54
N THR A 3 21.45 13.34 5.69
CA THR A 3 20.12 12.83 5.99
C THR A 3 19.15 13.39 4.95
N GLU A 4 18.81 12.58 3.94
CA GLU A 4 17.69 12.89 3.06
C GLU A 4 16.43 13.04 3.91
N PRO A 5 15.56 14.02 3.61
CA PRO A 5 14.30 14.14 4.32
C PRO A 5 13.53 12.84 4.09
N LEU A 6 13.07 12.20 5.16
CA LEU A 6 12.09 11.11 5.13
C LEU A 6 10.89 11.61 4.31
N ARG A 7 10.90 11.36 3.00
CA ARG A 7 9.87 11.88 2.08
C ARG A 7 8.62 11.06 2.27
N SER A 8 7.82 11.31 3.31
CA SER A 8 6.50 10.73 3.54
C SER A 8 5.84 10.23 2.26
N LEU A 9 5.43 8.95 2.21
CA LEU A 9 4.64 8.42 1.10
C LEU A 9 3.33 9.22 1.04
N ARG A 10 3.17 10.08 0.04
CA ARG A 10 1.95 10.89 -0.14
C ARG A 10 1.19 10.46 -1.38
N TYR A 11 1.89 10.08 -2.43
CA TYR A 11 1.32 9.62 -3.69
C TYR A 11 2.05 8.40 -4.24
N VAL A 12 1.49 7.79 -5.29
CA VAL A 12 2.07 6.56 -5.86
C VAL A 12 3.45 6.74 -6.46
N ASP A 13 3.79 7.96 -6.89
CA ASP A 13 5.12 8.28 -7.42
C ASP A 13 6.17 8.44 -6.32
N ASP A 14 5.77 8.49 -5.04
CA ASP A 14 6.70 8.43 -3.89
C ASP A 14 7.07 7.00 -3.50
N ILE A 15 6.34 5.99 -4.02
CA ILE A 15 6.60 4.57 -3.76
C ILE A 15 7.91 4.18 -4.44
N THR A 16 8.82 3.63 -3.66
CA THR A 16 10.09 3.10 -4.15
C THR A 16 10.07 1.57 -4.19
N ARG A 17 11.07 1.00 -4.88
CA ARG A 17 11.29 -0.45 -4.87
C ARG A 17 11.53 -0.98 -3.46
N ASP A 18 12.25 -0.21 -2.65
CA ASP A 18 12.59 -0.57 -1.28
C ASP A 18 11.34 -0.62 -0.39
N ASP A 19 10.41 0.33 -0.54
CA ASP A 19 9.14 0.32 0.18
C ASP A 19 8.35 -0.98 -0.06
N VAL A 20 8.30 -1.43 -1.32
CA VAL A 20 7.58 -2.66 -1.68
C VAL A 20 8.26 -3.89 -1.09
N LEU A 21 9.59 -4.00 -1.25
CA LEU A 21 10.36 -5.16 -0.80
C LEU A 21 10.39 -5.28 0.73
N THR A 22 10.55 -4.16 1.43
CA THR A 22 10.60 -4.14 2.91
C THR A 22 9.23 -4.46 3.51
N LEU A 23 8.14 -3.94 2.93
CA LEU A 23 6.78 -4.26 3.36
C LEU A 23 6.41 -5.73 3.08
N GLU A 24 6.77 -6.26 1.92
CA GLU A 24 6.60 -7.68 1.58
C GLU A 24 7.36 -8.58 2.56
N ALA A 25 8.65 -8.28 2.79
CA ALA A 25 9.48 -9.03 3.72
C ALA A 25 8.94 -8.98 5.15
N PHE A 26 8.42 -7.82 5.57
CA PHE A 26 7.76 -7.68 6.86
C PHE A 26 6.54 -8.59 6.96
N ILE A 27 5.65 -8.61 5.96
CA ILE A 27 4.48 -9.50 5.96
C ILE A 27 4.91 -10.97 6.07
N TYR A 28 5.88 -11.42 5.27
CA TYR A 28 6.38 -12.80 5.37
C TYR A 28 7.01 -13.12 6.73
N SER A 29 7.69 -12.16 7.36
CA SER A 29 8.23 -12.34 8.71
C SER A 29 7.15 -12.60 9.76
N GLN A 30 5.93 -12.07 9.56
CA GLN A 30 4.80 -12.29 10.46
C GLN A 30 4.05 -13.59 10.14
N LEU A 31 4.00 -14.00 8.88
CA LEU A 31 3.32 -15.23 8.46
C LEU A 31 4.12 -16.49 8.79
N ARG A 32 5.45 -16.46 8.65
CA ARG A 32 6.31 -17.64 8.82
C ARG A 32 6.14 -18.35 10.18
N PRO A 33 6.14 -17.66 11.35
CA PRO A 33 5.93 -18.34 12.62
C PRO A 33 4.58 -19.05 12.73
N VAL A 34 3.54 -18.51 12.08
CA VAL A 34 2.20 -19.12 12.06
C VAL A 34 2.19 -20.37 11.18
N GLN A 35 2.90 -20.33 10.05
CA GLN A 35 3.06 -21.50 9.18
C GLN A 35 3.85 -22.61 9.86
N ASP A 36 4.98 -22.29 10.49
CA ASP A 36 5.82 -23.25 11.19
C ASP A 36 5.03 -23.96 12.31
N ALA A 37 4.11 -23.25 12.96
CA ALA A 37 3.23 -23.82 13.98
C ALA A 37 2.07 -24.65 13.41
N ALA A 38 1.51 -24.25 12.26
CA ALA A 38 0.39 -24.96 11.61
C ALA A 38 0.84 -26.23 10.87
N GLY A 39 2.10 -26.27 10.42
CA GLY A 39 2.62 -27.32 9.53
C GLY A 39 2.15 -27.15 8.08
N GLU A 40 2.50 -28.13 7.23
CA GLU A 40 2.32 -28.03 5.77
C GLU A 40 0.98 -28.59 5.24
N THR A 41 0.00 -28.81 6.12
CA THR A 41 -1.27 -29.45 5.74
C THR A 41 -2.47 -28.83 6.46
N GLY A 42 -3.66 -28.96 5.87
CA GLY A 42 -4.92 -28.49 6.44
C GLY A 42 -5.30 -27.07 6.06
N ASP A 43 -6.48 -26.63 6.49
CA ASP A 43 -7.10 -25.38 6.03
C ASP A 43 -6.29 -24.14 6.43
N THR A 44 -5.65 -24.16 7.60
CA THR A 44 -4.77 -23.07 8.06
C THR A 44 -3.57 -22.90 7.11
N PHE A 45 -2.93 -24.00 6.71
CA PHE A 45 -1.85 -23.96 5.72
C PHE A 45 -2.35 -23.43 4.37
N CYS A 46 -3.48 -23.94 3.87
CA CYS A 46 -4.09 -23.48 2.63
C CYS A 46 -4.40 -21.97 2.66
N ALA A 47 -4.93 -21.46 3.77
CA ALA A 47 -5.22 -20.04 3.95
C ALA A 47 -3.94 -19.18 3.97
N LEU A 48 -2.91 -19.60 4.72
CA LEU A 48 -1.64 -18.88 4.78
C LEU A 48 -0.93 -18.86 3.42
N ARG A 49 -0.89 -19.99 2.72
CA ARG A 49 -0.33 -20.07 1.37
C ARG A 49 -1.10 -19.22 0.37
N SER A 50 -2.43 -19.19 0.46
CA SER A 50 -3.26 -18.32 -0.39
C SER A 50 -2.95 -16.84 -0.13
N LEU A 51 -2.78 -16.45 1.13
CA LEU A 51 -2.41 -15.09 1.49
C LEU A 51 -1.01 -14.71 0.98
N GLU A 52 -0.03 -15.59 1.10
CA GLU A 52 1.31 -15.35 0.57
C GLU A 52 1.34 -15.16 -0.94
N ILE A 53 0.55 -15.95 -1.68
CA ILE A 53 0.43 -15.77 -3.14
C ILE A 53 -0.12 -14.38 -3.45
N LEU A 54 -1.16 -13.93 -2.76
CA LEU A 54 -1.73 -12.60 -2.97
C LEU A 54 -0.75 -11.48 -2.64
N VAL A 55 0.05 -11.64 -1.58
CA VAL A 55 1.10 -10.68 -1.20
C VAL A 55 2.18 -10.64 -2.27
N CYS A 56 2.69 -11.80 -2.70
CA CYS A 56 3.68 -11.93 -3.76
C CYS A 56 3.19 -11.33 -5.09
N ASP A 57 1.93 -11.60 -5.47
CA ASP A 57 1.35 -11.09 -6.72
C ASP A 57 1.22 -9.56 -6.68
N SER A 58 0.75 -9.00 -5.57
CA SER A 58 0.65 -7.54 -5.41
C SER A 58 2.02 -6.86 -5.38
N ALA A 59 3.00 -7.42 -4.66
CA ALA A 59 4.36 -6.91 -4.63
C ALA A 59 5.02 -7.02 -6.01
N GLY A 60 4.90 -8.17 -6.68
CA GLY A 60 5.42 -8.40 -8.03
C GLY A 60 4.84 -7.43 -9.06
N LEU A 61 3.54 -7.16 -9.01
CA LEU A 61 2.89 -6.19 -9.89
C LEU A 61 3.39 -4.77 -9.64
N LEU A 62 3.54 -4.35 -8.38
CA LEU A 62 4.12 -3.05 -8.04
C LEU A 62 5.54 -2.90 -8.57
N LEU A 63 6.39 -3.90 -8.35
CA LEU A 63 7.77 -3.90 -8.85
C LEU A 63 7.81 -3.80 -10.38
N ALA A 64 6.95 -4.54 -11.08
CA ALA A 64 6.86 -4.48 -12.54
C ALA A 64 6.41 -3.09 -13.05
N LEU A 65 5.50 -2.41 -12.34
CA LEU A 65 5.04 -1.06 -12.69
C LEU A 65 6.09 0.02 -12.37
N LEU A 66 6.87 -0.17 -11.30
CA LEU A 66 7.98 0.71 -10.96
C LEU A 66 9.07 0.70 -12.04
N ASP A 67 9.32 -0.46 -12.64
CA ASP A 67 10.33 -0.65 -13.70
C ASP A 67 9.88 -0.09 -15.08
N ARG A 68 8.61 0.31 -15.22
CA ARG A 68 8.09 0.92 -16.46
C ARG A 68 8.36 2.42 -16.51
N SER A 69 8.89 2.87 -17.65
CA SER A 69 9.00 4.30 -17.98
C SER A 69 7.66 4.86 -18.46
N GLY A 70 7.26 6.02 -17.95
CA GLY A 70 6.11 6.76 -18.47
C GLY A 70 4.75 6.19 -18.08
N ARG A 71 4.53 5.97 -16.78
CA ARG A 71 3.25 5.45 -16.28
C ARG A 71 2.07 6.35 -16.63
N GLY A 72 0.99 5.75 -17.12
CA GLY A 72 -0.31 6.39 -17.32
C GLY A 72 -1.17 6.41 -16.05
N GLN A 73 -2.37 6.98 -16.15
CA GLN A 73 -3.29 7.09 -15.01
C GLN A 73 -3.81 5.73 -14.52
N GLU A 74 -4.04 4.79 -15.44
CA GLU A 74 -4.49 3.43 -15.10
C GLU A 74 -3.43 2.66 -14.31
N GLU A 75 -2.16 2.80 -14.70
CA GLU A 75 -1.03 2.18 -14.02
C GLU A 75 -0.84 2.79 -12.63
N ARG A 76 -0.93 4.11 -12.49
CA ARG A 76 -0.93 4.79 -11.19
C ARG A 76 -2.08 4.35 -10.29
N SER A 77 -3.28 4.20 -10.84
CA SER A 77 -4.45 3.70 -10.09
C SER A 77 -4.27 2.25 -9.65
N THR A 78 -3.64 1.43 -10.49
CA THR A 78 -3.27 0.07 -10.14
C THR A 78 -2.23 0.05 -9.02
N MET A 79 -1.18 0.88 -9.11
CA MET A 79 -0.19 1.00 -8.03
C MET A 79 -0.83 1.40 -6.71
N LEU A 80 -1.73 2.40 -6.72
CA LEU A 80 -2.45 2.83 -5.52
C LEU A 80 -3.20 1.66 -4.87
N ARG A 81 -3.93 0.89 -5.68
CA ARG A 81 -4.71 -0.26 -5.20
C ARG A 81 -3.82 -1.35 -4.60
N GLU A 82 -2.76 -1.73 -5.30
CA GLU A 82 -1.88 -2.81 -4.84
C GLU A 82 -1.06 -2.38 -3.62
N TRP A 83 -0.58 -1.13 -3.57
CA TRP A 83 0.06 -0.57 -2.38
C TRP A 83 -0.85 -0.62 -1.16
N ASN A 84 -2.07 -0.10 -1.29
CA ASN A 84 -3.03 -0.10 -0.19
C ASN A 84 -3.44 -1.50 0.24
N ARG A 85 -3.44 -2.49 -0.67
CA ARG A 85 -3.66 -3.90 -0.32
C ARG A 85 -2.53 -4.46 0.53
N LEU A 86 -1.27 -4.24 0.14
CA LEU A 86 -0.11 -4.66 0.94
C LEU A 86 -0.11 -3.96 2.30
N TRP A 87 -0.28 -2.63 2.32
CA TRP A 87 -0.34 -1.87 3.56
C TRP A 87 -1.48 -2.34 4.48
N THR A 88 -2.69 -2.58 3.94
CA THR A 88 -3.82 -3.09 4.74
C THR A 88 -3.54 -4.48 5.30
N THR A 89 -2.81 -5.32 4.56
CA THR A 89 -2.40 -6.64 5.05
C THR A 89 -1.41 -6.50 6.19
N ALA A 90 -0.43 -5.61 6.06
CA ALA A 90 0.60 -5.38 7.07
C ALA A 90 0.09 -4.64 8.32
N SER A 91 -0.91 -3.74 8.19
CA SER A 91 -1.31 -2.82 9.25
C SER A 91 -1.89 -3.49 10.49
N TRP A 92 -2.34 -4.74 10.37
CA TRP A 92 -2.73 -5.59 11.50
C TRP A 92 -1.59 -5.89 12.47
N TRP A 93 -0.34 -5.72 12.02
CA TRP A 93 0.88 -5.88 12.82
C TRP A 93 1.60 -4.56 13.10
N ASN A 94 0.90 -3.42 13.05
CA ASN A 94 1.50 -2.10 13.29
C ASN A 94 2.15 -1.92 14.68
N TYR A 95 1.86 -2.81 15.63
CA TYR A 95 2.44 -2.83 16.97
C TYR A 95 3.71 -3.69 17.07
N ARG A 96 4.09 -4.40 16.00
CA ARG A 96 5.26 -5.28 15.98
C ARG A 96 6.52 -4.51 15.60
N ASP A 97 7.63 -4.91 16.21
CA ASP A 97 8.96 -4.43 15.81
C ASP A 97 9.20 -4.68 14.32
N GLY A 98 9.76 -3.67 13.65
CA GLY A 98 10.01 -3.72 12.20
C GLY A 98 8.86 -3.19 11.33
N TYR A 99 7.71 -2.86 11.91
CA TYR A 99 6.70 -2.07 11.20
C TYR A 99 7.13 -0.59 11.14
N ASP A 100 7.27 -0.04 9.94
CA ASP A 100 7.65 1.36 9.75
C ASP A 100 6.41 2.28 9.73
N THR A 101 6.03 2.81 10.89
CA THR A 101 4.87 3.70 11.03
C THR A 101 5.06 5.06 10.39
N ASP A 102 6.30 5.51 10.25
CA ASP A 102 6.62 6.83 9.70
C ASP A 102 6.58 6.81 8.17
N ARG A 103 6.87 5.65 7.58
CA ARG A 103 6.86 5.42 6.13
C ARG A 103 5.56 4.81 5.63
N TRP A 104 5.11 3.70 6.21
CA TRP A 104 4.04 2.88 5.65
C TRP A 104 2.66 3.37 6.06
N ASN A 105 2.02 4.07 5.14
CA ASN A 105 0.67 4.60 5.31
C ASN A 105 -0.23 4.26 4.10
N ARG A 106 -1.53 4.44 4.32
CA ARG A 106 -2.53 4.39 3.26
C ARG A 106 -2.42 5.64 2.41
N LEU A 107 -2.42 5.45 1.09
CA LEU A 107 -2.52 6.54 0.14
C LEU A 107 -3.98 6.75 -0.27
N ASP A 108 -4.46 7.98 -0.23
CA ASP A 108 -5.86 8.31 -0.59
C ASP A 108 -6.01 8.71 -2.06
N HIS A 109 -4.96 9.27 -2.64
CA HIS A 109 -4.97 9.79 -4.00
C HIS A 109 -3.77 9.31 -4.80
N VAL A 110 -3.97 9.15 -6.11
CA VAL A 110 -2.89 8.76 -7.03
C VAL A 110 -1.85 9.86 -7.19
N ASP A 111 -2.27 11.12 -7.19
CA ASP A 111 -1.42 12.30 -7.33
C ASP A 111 -2.11 13.56 -6.77
N ALA A 112 -1.41 14.69 -6.81
CA ALA A 112 -1.92 15.98 -6.35
C ALA A 112 -3.09 16.51 -7.18
N ALA A 113 -3.19 16.17 -8.46
CA ALA A 113 -4.28 16.62 -9.32
C ALA A 113 -5.59 15.91 -8.96
N ALA A 114 -5.52 14.63 -8.64
CA ALA A 114 -6.64 13.85 -8.11
C ALA A 114 -7.08 14.35 -6.73
N GLU A 115 -6.14 14.66 -5.83
CA GLU A 115 -6.46 15.28 -4.52
C GLU A 115 -7.19 16.62 -4.70
N ALA A 116 -6.66 17.50 -5.55
CA ALA A 116 -7.27 18.81 -5.80
C ALA A 116 -8.67 18.71 -6.43
N SER A 117 -8.86 17.75 -7.34
CA SER A 117 -10.17 17.49 -7.97
C SER A 117 -11.18 17.01 -6.92
N HIS A 118 -10.78 16.10 -6.04
CA HIS A 118 -11.62 15.62 -4.95
C HIS A 118 -12.02 16.73 -3.98
N HIS A 119 -11.08 17.59 -3.56
CA HIS A 119 -11.38 18.73 -2.71
C HIS A 119 -12.32 19.74 -3.39
N ALA A 120 -12.16 19.98 -4.70
CA ALA A 120 -13.06 20.85 -5.46
C ALA A 120 -14.49 20.28 -5.52
N GLU A 121 -14.66 18.97 -5.67
CA GLU A 121 -15.95 18.30 -5.65
C GLU A 121 -16.64 18.42 -4.28
N ILE A 122 -15.91 18.20 -3.19
CA ILE A 122 -16.42 18.38 -1.82
C ILE A 122 -16.87 19.82 -1.59
N ALA A 123 -16.05 20.80 -1.99
CA ALA A 123 -16.38 22.21 -1.83
C ALA A 123 -17.66 22.60 -2.60
N ARG A 124 -17.85 22.07 -3.82
CA ARG A 124 -19.07 22.27 -4.62
C ARG A 124 -20.30 21.65 -3.93
N ALA A 125 -20.17 20.44 -3.40
CA ALA A 125 -21.25 19.77 -2.68
C ALA A 125 -21.67 20.58 -1.43
N GLN A 126 -20.70 21.07 -0.66
CA GLN A 126 -20.96 21.87 0.54
C GLN A 126 -21.62 23.22 0.21
N ALA A 127 -21.17 23.90 -0.85
CA ALA A 127 -21.77 25.16 -1.30
C ALA A 127 -23.23 24.98 -1.77
N GLY A 128 -23.53 23.90 -2.50
CA GLY A 128 -24.90 23.58 -2.94
C GLY A 128 -25.85 23.15 -1.82
N THR A 129 -25.32 22.77 -0.65
CA THR A 129 -26.14 22.37 0.52
C THR A 129 -26.46 23.58 1.44
N GLY A 130 -25.73 24.69 1.31
CA GLY A 130 -25.89 25.91 2.12
C GLY A 130 -26.95 26.90 1.61
N GLU A 131 -27.47 26.73 0.39
CA GLU A 131 -28.50 27.63 -0.20
C GLU A 131 -29.95 27.18 0.06
N ALA A 132 -30.16 26.12 0.86
CA ALA A 132 -31.47 25.51 1.10
C ALA A 132 -32.01 25.70 2.54
N GLN A 133 -31.54 26.70 3.30
CA GLN A 133 -32.05 27.02 4.65
C GLN A 133 -32.67 28.40 4.75
#